data_AF-A0A172XDE1-F1
#
_entry.id   AF-A0A172XDE1-F1
#
_cell.length_a   1.000
_cell.length_b   1.000
_cell.length_c   1.000
_cell.angle_alpha   90.00
_cell.angle_beta   90.00
_cell.angle_gamma   90.00
#
_symmetry.space_group_name_H-M   'P 1'
#
loop_
_entity.id
_entity.type
_entity.pdbx_description
1 polymer ?
#
loop_
_entity_poly.entity_id
_entity_poly.type
_entity_poly.pdbx_seq_one_letter_code
_entity_poly.pdbx_strand_id
1 'polypeptide(L)'
;MAVESKNTFLDSLVKIGQGFQEIFGIFGNAIGDALGLTAVKSGDKRSKVGEHFKTIGDGLTTTKDKLNELSNKISEAKNADGSTIEAVKGAIKGANDVFEQLIAALTKLAGVAKEAGDTNIGDANNAGAAVAADKDGVDTIIKSVNAIIEVAKKSEVEISSGDAGGPVNNDAGAAPDALGGNAQAAAGSGPKLVDEVTKADPWAMIDKIKDSTTSGLVAANNNNAGQLVTGAANANGAKAATNADLAAAVALKAMTKTGKFTQPAANEDGAVKAAAVTAVNKVLGILDLIIRKTVAINLDKIREAVKGIQYSETTTESTEASSTQPAATK
;
A
#
# COMPACT_ATOMS: atom_id res chain seq x y z
N MET A 1 9.40 44.65 -23.53
CA MET A 1 10.00 44.00 -22.35
C MET A 1 8.93 43.40 -21.44
N ALA A 2 8.14 44.18 -20.68
CA ALA A 2 7.16 43.61 -19.73
C ALA A 2 6.11 42.63 -20.34
N VAL A 3 5.59 42.89 -21.54
CA VAL A 3 4.64 41.99 -22.22
C VAL A 3 5.31 40.66 -22.63
N GLU A 4 6.55 40.73 -23.10
CA GLU A 4 7.31 39.57 -23.58
C GLU A 4 7.72 38.66 -22.42
N SER A 5 8.11 39.24 -21.29
CA SER A 5 8.42 38.48 -20.08
C SER A 5 7.18 37.82 -19.47
N LYS A 6 6.03 38.52 -19.46
CA LYS A 6 4.75 37.93 -19.02
C LYS A 6 4.35 36.77 -19.92
N ASN A 7 4.51 36.89 -21.24
CA ASN A 7 4.26 35.80 -22.17
C ASN A 7 5.19 34.60 -21.90
N THR A 8 6.46 34.85 -21.63
CA THR A 8 7.45 33.78 -21.32
C THR A 8 7.13 33.09 -19.98
N PHE A 9 6.64 33.85 -18.99
CA PHE A 9 6.16 33.30 -17.72
C PHE A 9 4.95 32.38 -17.93
N LEU A 10 3.94 32.84 -18.68
CA LEU A 10 2.76 32.05 -18.99
C LEU A 10 3.11 30.76 -19.76
N ASP A 11 4.05 30.82 -20.72
CA ASP A 11 4.56 29.65 -21.42
C ASP A 11 5.24 28.65 -20.46
N SER A 12 5.99 29.16 -19.46
CA SER A 12 6.58 28.32 -18.41
C SER A 12 5.50 27.60 -17.60
N LEU A 13 4.42 28.29 -17.21
CA LEU A 13 3.30 27.69 -16.48
C LEU A 13 2.56 26.63 -17.32
N VAL A 14 2.39 26.85 -18.63
CA VAL A 14 1.77 25.87 -19.55
C VAL A 14 2.61 24.60 -19.61
N LYS A 15 3.94 24.70 -19.76
CA LYS A 15 4.85 23.54 -19.78
C LYS A 15 4.84 22.77 -18.46
N ILE A 16 4.81 23.48 -17.33
CA ILE A 16 4.65 22.86 -16.00
C ILE A 16 3.32 22.12 -15.92
N GLY A 17 2.22 22.75 -16.36
CA GLY A 17 0.89 22.15 -16.40
C GLY A 17 0.82 20.86 -17.25
N GLN A 18 1.48 20.85 -18.41
CA GLN A 18 1.60 19.65 -19.24
C GLN A 18 2.37 18.54 -18.52
N GLY A 19 3.48 18.87 -17.85
CA GLY A 19 4.24 17.90 -17.03
C GLY A 19 3.39 17.27 -15.93
N PHE A 20 2.50 18.03 -15.28
CA PHE A 20 1.54 17.47 -14.33
C PHE A 20 0.56 16.50 -14.97
N GLN A 21 -0.01 16.87 -16.12
CA GLN A 21 -0.95 16.01 -16.84
C GLN A 21 -0.30 14.67 -17.22
N GLU A 22 0.96 14.71 -17.65
CA GLU A 22 1.76 13.49 -17.92
C GLU A 22 1.89 12.62 -16.65
N ILE A 23 2.25 13.21 -15.51
CA ILE A 23 2.39 12.47 -14.24
C ILE A 23 1.07 11.81 -13.83
N PHE A 24 -0.06 12.53 -13.90
CA PHE A 24 -1.37 11.97 -13.57
C PHE A 24 -1.78 10.85 -14.53
N GLY A 25 -1.54 11.03 -15.83
CA GLY A 25 -1.81 10.00 -16.83
C GLY A 25 -0.97 8.74 -16.61
N ILE A 26 0.31 8.90 -16.29
CA ILE A 26 1.22 7.78 -16.03
C ILE A 26 0.82 7.04 -14.75
N PHE A 27 0.57 7.75 -13.64
CA PHE A 27 0.13 7.10 -12.40
C PHE A 27 -1.18 6.33 -12.61
N GLY A 28 -2.14 6.94 -13.31
CA GLY A 28 -3.41 6.31 -13.66
C GLY A 28 -3.23 5.03 -14.47
N ASN A 29 -2.36 5.04 -15.48
CA ASN A 29 -2.12 3.87 -16.33
C ASN A 29 -1.23 2.81 -15.67
N ALA A 30 -0.19 3.21 -14.94
CA ALA A 30 0.79 2.30 -14.35
C ALA A 30 0.20 1.47 -13.21
N ILE A 31 -0.80 2.01 -12.50
CA ILE A 31 -1.38 1.36 -11.32
C ILE A 31 -2.88 1.12 -11.45
N GLY A 32 -3.53 1.57 -12.53
CA GLY A 32 -4.97 1.43 -12.75
C GLY A 32 -5.45 -0.02 -12.75
N ASP A 33 -4.69 -0.92 -13.37
CA ASP A 33 -5.00 -2.35 -13.40
C ASP A 33 -4.61 -3.08 -12.10
N ALA A 34 -3.60 -2.57 -11.39
CA ALA A 34 -3.15 -3.17 -10.14
C ALA A 34 -4.10 -2.84 -8.98
N LEU A 35 -4.56 -1.59 -8.82
CA LEU A 35 -5.44 -1.17 -7.70
C LEU A 35 -6.92 -1.60 -7.88
N GLY A 36 -7.15 -2.73 -8.53
CA GLY A 36 -8.48 -3.30 -8.74
C GLY A 36 -9.06 -3.98 -7.51
N LEU A 37 -10.37 -4.23 -7.51
CA LEU A 37 -11.08 -4.94 -6.43
C LEU A 37 -10.70 -6.42 -6.30
N THR A 38 -9.92 -6.96 -7.24
CA THR A 38 -9.53 -8.37 -7.28
C THR A 38 -8.12 -8.51 -7.83
N ALA A 39 -7.15 -8.60 -6.92
CA ALA A 39 -5.74 -8.79 -7.24
C ALA A 39 -5.39 -10.26 -7.50
N VAL A 40 -6.12 -11.18 -6.84
CA VAL A 40 -5.91 -12.62 -6.94
C VAL A 40 -7.22 -13.39 -7.12
N LYS A 41 -7.16 -14.55 -7.75
CA LYS A 41 -8.29 -15.47 -7.97
C LYS A 41 -7.96 -16.89 -7.51
N SER A 42 -8.99 -17.75 -7.47
CA SER A 42 -8.79 -19.17 -7.18
C SER A 42 -7.85 -19.81 -8.19
N GLY A 43 -6.89 -20.58 -7.69
CA GLY A 43 -5.82 -21.19 -8.50
C GLY A 43 -4.57 -20.33 -8.66
N ASP A 44 -4.61 -19.06 -8.26
CA ASP A 44 -3.41 -18.21 -8.26
C ASP A 44 -2.41 -18.66 -7.19
N LYS A 45 -1.15 -18.36 -7.48
CA LYS A 45 -0.02 -18.62 -6.59
C LYS A 45 0.20 -17.43 -5.67
N ARG A 46 0.88 -17.66 -4.54
CA ARG A 46 1.30 -16.59 -3.62
C ARG A 46 2.17 -15.55 -4.31
N SER A 47 2.98 -15.95 -5.29
CA SER A 47 3.75 -15.04 -6.14
C SER A 47 2.90 -13.98 -6.84
N LYS A 48 1.62 -14.23 -7.13
CA LYS A 48 0.70 -13.23 -7.70
C LYS A 48 0.46 -12.04 -6.78
N VAL A 49 0.43 -12.29 -5.46
CA VAL A 49 0.39 -11.22 -4.44
C VAL A 49 1.68 -10.39 -4.50
N GLY A 50 2.82 -11.04 -4.73
CA GLY A 50 4.09 -10.35 -4.89
C GLY A 50 4.16 -9.50 -6.16
N GLU A 51 3.62 -10.01 -7.27
CA GLU A 51 3.46 -9.25 -8.52
C GLU A 51 2.60 -8.01 -8.32
N HIS A 52 1.49 -8.13 -7.60
CA HIS A 52 0.62 -6.99 -7.26
C HIS A 52 1.39 -5.87 -6.57
N PHE A 53 2.08 -6.18 -5.46
CA PHE A 53 2.88 -5.18 -4.75
C PHE A 53 4.02 -4.61 -5.59
N LYS A 54 4.64 -5.45 -6.44
CA LYS A 54 5.70 -5.00 -7.35
C LYS A 54 5.18 -4.00 -8.37
N THR A 55 4.04 -4.27 -9.00
CA THR A 55 3.43 -3.34 -9.97
C THR A 55 3.13 -1.98 -9.34
N ILE A 56 2.61 -1.96 -8.11
CA ILE A 56 2.37 -0.71 -7.39
C ILE A 56 3.70 0.02 -7.10
N GLY A 57 4.72 -0.70 -6.63
CA GLY A 57 6.05 -0.13 -6.37
C GLY A 57 6.71 0.45 -7.63
N ASP A 58 6.62 -0.26 -8.75
CA ASP A 58 7.15 0.18 -10.06
C ASP A 58 6.41 1.43 -10.56
N GLY A 59 5.09 1.50 -10.38
CA GLY A 59 4.29 2.68 -10.71
C GLY A 59 4.64 3.90 -9.85
N LEU A 60 4.85 3.72 -8.55
CA LEU A 60 5.32 4.79 -7.65
C LEU A 60 6.72 5.27 -8.02
N THR A 61 7.61 4.35 -8.39
CA THR A 61 8.98 4.69 -8.85
C THR A 61 8.92 5.55 -10.10
N THR A 62 8.12 5.15 -11.09
CA THR A 62 7.93 5.91 -12.33
C THR A 62 7.37 7.31 -12.05
N THR A 63 6.39 7.41 -11.15
CA THR A 63 5.78 8.70 -10.76
C THR A 63 6.80 9.62 -10.08
N LYS A 64 7.60 9.08 -9.16
CA LYS A 64 8.68 9.79 -8.47
C LYS A 64 9.73 10.34 -9.45
N ASP A 65 10.14 9.53 -10.42
CA ASP A 65 11.12 9.95 -11.42
C ASP A 65 10.58 11.09 -12.29
N LYS A 66 9.30 11.03 -12.68
CA LYS A 66 8.63 12.12 -13.42
C LYS A 66 8.47 13.39 -12.59
N LEU A 67 8.25 13.26 -11.29
CA LEU A 67 8.27 14.41 -10.38
C LEU A 67 9.64 15.06 -10.31
N ASN A 68 10.73 14.29 -10.35
CA ASN A 68 12.09 14.83 -10.44
C ASN A 68 12.33 15.56 -11.76
N GLU A 69 11.87 15.01 -12.89
CA GLU A 69 11.92 15.70 -14.19
C GLU A 69 11.14 17.03 -14.16
N LEU A 70 9.95 17.02 -13.56
CA LEU A 70 9.13 18.21 -13.39
C LEU A 70 9.84 19.27 -12.52
N SER A 71 10.49 18.85 -11.43
CA SER A 71 11.29 19.74 -10.58
C SER A 71 12.39 20.48 -11.36
N ASN A 72 13.05 19.78 -12.29
CA ASN A 72 14.03 20.38 -13.19
C ASN A 72 13.36 21.40 -14.14
N LYS A 73 12.24 21.04 -14.78
CA LYS A 73 11.48 21.96 -15.66
C LYS A 73 11.02 23.23 -14.92
N ILE A 74 10.59 23.10 -13.67
CA ILE A 74 10.19 24.24 -12.84
C ILE A 74 11.39 25.16 -12.56
N SER A 75 12.59 24.62 -12.38
CA SER A 75 13.81 25.42 -12.19
C SER A 75 14.15 26.30 -13.39
N GLU A 76 13.68 25.92 -14.58
CA GLU A 76 13.93 26.64 -15.83
C GLU A 76 12.86 27.72 -16.11
N ALA A 77 11.82 27.80 -15.28
CA ALA A 77 10.72 28.74 -15.44
C ALA A 77 11.24 30.18 -15.48
N LYS A 78 10.84 30.92 -16.53
CA LYS A 78 11.31 32.29 -16.76
C LYS A 78 10.37 33.28 -16.09
N ASN A 79 10.96 34.34 -15.54
CA ASN A 79 10.24 35.43 -14.87
C ASN A 79 9.32 34.92 -13.75
N ALA A 80 9.74 33.86 -13.06
CA ALA A 80 9.07 33.31 -11.89
C ALA A 80 9.83 33.71 -10.63
N ASP A 81 9.09 34.00 -9.56
CA ASP A 81 9.67 34.31 -8.26
C ASP A 81 10.39 33.08 -7.68
N GLY A 82 11.68 33.25 -7.39
CA GLY A 82 12.53 32.16 -6.92
C GLY A 82 12.03 31.52 -5.62
N SER A 83 11.42 32.28 -4.72
CA SER A 83 10.87 31.72 -3.47
C SER A 83 9.68 30.80 -3.73
N THR A 84 8.83 31.15 -4.70
CA THR A 84 7.70 30.30 -5.10
C THR A 84 8.15 29.05 -5.85
N ILE A 85 9.24 29.13 -6.62
CA ILE A 85 9.89 27.97 -7.26
C ILE A 85 10.43 26.99 -6.21
N GLU A 86 11.13 27.49 -5.20
CA GLU A 86 11.66 26.64 -4.12
C GLU A 86 10.55 26.00 -3.28
N ALA A 87 9.41 26.68 -3.10
CA ALA A 87 8.24 26.10 -2.45
C ALA A 87 7.69 24.87 -3.21
N VAL A 88 7.63 24.93 -4.54
CA VAL A 88 7.21 23.79 -5.37
C VAL A 88 8.20 22.64 -5.28
N LYS A 89 9.51 22.93 -5.37
CA LYS A 89 10.54 21.90 -5.20
C LYS A 89 10.46 21.23 -3.84
N GLY A 90 10.20 21.99 -2.78
CA GLY A 90 9.96 21.47 -1.45
C GLY A 90 8.77 20.51 -1.41
N ALA A 91 7.66 20.86 -2.04
CA ALA A 91 6.49 19.99 -2.15
C ALA A 91 6.79 18.70 -2.93
N ILE A 92 7.51 18.81 -4.07
CA ILE A 92 7.95 17.65 -4.86
C ILE A 92 8.84 16.72 -4.03
N LYS A 93 9.83 17.28 -3.33
CA LYS A 93 10.72 16.51 -2.47
C LYS A 93 9.93 15.79 -1.37
N GLY A 94 9.02 16.49 -0.71
CA GLY A 94 8.17 15.90 0.32
C GLY A 94 7.34 14.71 -0.19
N ALA A 95 6.73 14.86 -1.37
CA ALA A 95 5.98 13.77 -2.01
C ALA A 95 6.90 12.59 -2.37
N ASN A 96 8.10 12.86 -2.90
CA ASN A 96 9.07 11.82 -3.24
C ASN A 96 9.58 11.06 -2.02
N ASP A 97 9.83 11.76 -0.89
CA ASP A 97 10.21 11.14 0.38
C ASP A 97 9.08 10.20 0.90
N VAL A 98 7.82 10.54 0.66
CA VAL A 98 6.66 9.68 0.96
C VAL A 98 6.64 8.45 0.03
N PHE A 99 6.82 8.65 -1.27
CA PHE A 99 6.80 7.55 -2.25
C PHE A 99 7.93 6.56 -2.01
N GLU A 100 9.12 7.02 -1.64
CA GLU A 100 10.24 6.14 -1.26
C GLU A 100 9.89 5.20 -0.11
N GLN A 101 9.21 5.71 0.93
CA GLN A 101 8.81 4.89 2.07
C GLN A 101 7.76 3.84 1.68
N LEU A 102 6.79 4.21 0.83
CA LEU A 102 5.81 3.27 0.28
C LEU A 102 6.48 2.20 -0.59
N ILE A 103 7.37 2.59 -1.49
CA ILE A 103 8.13 1.65 -2.35
C ILE A 103 8.94 0.67 -1.50
N ALA A 104 9.60 1.14 -0.44
CA ALA A 104 10.37 0.28 0.45
C ALA A 104 9.50 -0.76 1.17
N ALA A 105 8.30 -0.38 1.64
CA ALA A 105 7.36 -1.29 2.25
C ALA A 105 6.79 -2.31 1.25
N LEU A 106 6.39 -1.85 0.06
CA LEU A 106 5.90 -2.70 -1.03
C LEU A 106 6.95 -3.71 -1.51
N THR A 107 8.22 -3.30 -1.59
CA THR A 107 9.32 -4.19 -1.95
C THR A 107 9.48 -5.34 -0.96
N LYS A 108 9.35 -5.06 0.35
CA LYS A 108 9.40 -6.09 1.39
C LYS A 108 8.21 -7.05 1.29
N LEU A 109 7.00 -6.52 1.09
CA LEU A 109 5.80 -7.33 0.89
C LEU A 109 5.91 -8.24 -0.34
N ALA A 110 6.39 -7.69 -1.47
CA ALA A 110 6.65 -8.45 -2.67
C ALA A 110 7.70 -9.55 -2.46
N GLY A 111 8.74 -9.27 -1.66
CA GLY A 111 9.76 -10.23 -1.25
C GLY A 111 9.17 -11.43 -0.51
N VAL A 112 8.34 -11.19 0.52
CA VAL A 112 7.70 -12.29 1.30
C VAL A 112 6.87 -13.20 0.40
N ALA A 113 6.06 -12.62 -0.49
CA ALA A 113 5.22 -13.39 -1.41
C ALA A 113 6.05 -14.16 -2.45
N LYS A 114 7.15 -13.57 -2.94
CA LYS A 114 8.09 -14.23 -3.87
C LYS A 114 8.78 -15.43 -3.21
N GLU A 115 9.20 -15.31 -1.96
CA GLU A 115 9.80 -16.42 -1.20
C GLU A 115 8.84 -17.60 -0.98
N ALA A 116 7.52 -17.34 -1.02
CA ALA A 116 6.51 -18.39 -0.94
C ALA A 116 6.37 -19.23 -2.22
N GLY A 117 7.03 -18.81 -3.31
CA GLY A 117 7.14 -19.55 -4.57
C GLY A 117 5.79 -19.88 -5.22
N ASP A 118 5.73 -21.05 -5.87
CA ASP A 118 4.55 -21.52 -6.61
C ASP A 118 3.47 -22.18 -5.73
N THR A 119 3.48 -21.87 -4.43
CA THR A 119 2.45 -22.34 -3.50
C THR A 119 1.11 -21.69 -3.86
N ASN A 120 0.03 -22.47 -3.87
CA ASN A 120 -1.31 -21.93 -4.10
C ASN A 120 -1.74 -21.02 -2.95
N ILE A 121 -2.51 -19.99 -3.28
CA ILE A 121 -3.33 -19.29 -2.29
C ILE A 121 -4.36 -20.30 -1.76
N GLY A 122 -4.42 -20.46 -0.44
CA GLY A 122 -5.27 -21.48 0.19
C GLY A 122 -4.73 -22.91 0.13
N ASP A 123 -3.41 -23.11 -0.03
CA ASP A 123 -2.80 -24.44 0.03
C ASP A 123 -3.11 -25.14 1.37
N ALA A 124 -3.76 -26.30 1.29
CA ALA A 124 -4.07 -27.15 2.44
C ALA A 124 -3.07 -28.30 2.53
N ASN A 125 -2.74 -28.72 3.75
CA ASN A 125 -1.79 -29.80 3.96
C ASN A 125 -2.43 -31.16 3.67
N ASN A 126 -2.02 -31.85 2.60
CA ASN A 126 -2.64 -33.10 2.17
C ASN A 126 -2.71 -34.15 3.30
N ALA A 127 -3.94 -34.56 3.66
CA ALA A 127 -4.24 -35.52 4.73
C ALA A 127 -3.63 -35.17 6.11
N GLY A 128 -3.40 -33.89 6.41
CA GLY A 128 -2.64 -33.49 7.60
C GLY A 128 -3.14 -32.22 8.30
N ALA A 129 -2.60 -32.04 9.50
CA ALA A 129 -2.70 -30.82 10.28
C ALA A 129 -2.26 -29.59 9.49
N ALA A 130 -2.74 -28.41 9.89
CA ALA A 130 -2.21 -27.15 9.41
C ALA A 130 -0.69 -27.03 9.66
N VAL A 131 0.00 -26.30 8.78
CA VAL A 131 1.42 -25.95 8.94
C VAL A 131 1.53 -24.47 9.29
N ALA A 132 2.38 -24.15 10.27
CA ALA A 132 2.63 -22.77 10.66
C ALA A 132 3.22 -21.96 9.50
N ALA A 133 2.80 -20.71 9.38
CA ALA A 133 3.42 -19.74 8.50
C ALA A 133 4.80 -19.34 9.04
N ASP A 134 5.71 -19.04 8.13
CA ASP A 134 7.04 -18.56 8.47
C ASP A 134 6.96 -17.26 9.28
N LYS A 135 7.52 -17.30 10.49
CA LYS A 135 7.41 -16.21 11.46
C LYS A 135 8.00 -14.91 10.95
N ASP A 136 9.19 -14.98 10.34
CA ASP A 136 9.90 -13.79 9.85
C ASP A 136 9.15 -13.13 8.69
N GLY A 137 8.54 -13.93 7.80
CA GLY A 137 7.65 -13.47 6.75
C GLY A 137 6.40 -12.78 7.31
N VAL A 138 5.74 -13.37 8.33
CA VAL A 138 4.58 -12.73 8.99
C VAL A 138 4.99 -11.41 9.67
N ASP A 139 6.09 -11.39 10.41
CA ASP A 139 6.62 -10.17 11.04
C ASP A 139 6.96 -9.10 10.01
N THR A 140 7.47 -9.48 8.84
CA THR A 140 7.77 -8.56 7.73
C THR A 140 6.50 -7.96 7.14
N ILE A 141 5.44 -8.75 6.96
CA ILE A 141 4.14 -8.23 6.50
C ILE A 141 3.59 -7.22 7.53
N ILE A 142 3.54 -7.58 8.81
CA ILE A 142 3.03 -6.71 9.89
C ILE A 142 3.78 -5.37 9.92
N LYS A 143 5.12 -5.40 9.88
CA LYS A 143 5.96 -4.19 9.87
C LYS A 143 5.73 -3.33 8.63
N SER A 144 5.57 -3.95 7.47
CA SER A 144 5.38 -3.22 6.20
C SER A 144 3.98 -2.60 6.12
N VAL A 145 2.95 -3.29 6.59
CA VAL A 145 1.59 -2.74 6.75
C VAL A 145 1.61 -1.54 7.70
N ASN A 146 2.29 -1.66 8.84
CA ASN A 146 2.48 -0.54 9.78
C ASN A 146 3.16 0.67 9.11
N ALA A 147 4.25 0.44 8.37
CA ALA A 147 4.95 1.52 7.66
C ALA A 147 4.04 2.24 6.65
N ILE A 148 3.23 1.51 5.88
CA ILE A 148 2.27 2.10 4.94
C ILE A 148 1.23 2.96 5.68
N ILE A 149 0.67 2.45 6.78
CA ILE A 149 -0.33 3.17 7.59
C ILE A 149 0.27 4.44 8.21
N GLU A 150 1.49 4.37 8.76
CA GLU A 150 2.14 5.53 9.37
C GLU A 150 2.43 6.63 8.34
N VAL A 151 2.92 6.26 7.16
CA VAL A 151 3.18 7.19 6.06
C VAL A 151 1.88 7.83 5.57
N ALA A 152 0.81 7.04 5.47
CA ALA A 152 -0.51 7.53 5.10
C ALA A 152 -1.04 8.55 6.14
N LYS A 153 -0.93 8.24 7.43
CA LYS A 153 -1.32 9.16 8.52
C LYS A 153 -0.52 10.46 8.52
N LYS A 154 0.80 10.39 8.30
CA LYS A 154 1.65 11.58 8.12
C LYS A 154 1.26 12.42 6.90
N SER A 155 0.65 11.78 5.90
CA SER A 155 0.08 12.43 4.72
C SER A 155 -1.38 12.84 4.92
N GLU A 156 -1.90 12.83 6.16
CA GLU A 156 -3.26 13.24 6.51
C GLU A 156 -4.36 12.34 5.92
N VAL A 157 -4.02 11.09 5.58
CA VAL A 157 -5.02 10.08 5.21
C VAL A 157 -5.72 9.58 6.47
N GLU A 158 -7.05 9.66 6.46
CA GLU A 158 -7.88 9.05 7.49
C GLU A 158 -7.86 7.52 7.37
N ILE A 159 -7.54 6.86 8.49
CA ILE A 159 -7.51 5.41 8.64
C ILE A 159 -8.66 5.01 9.55
N SER A 160 -9.63 4.27 9.02
CA SER A 160 -10.76 3.75 9.80
C SER A 160 -10.33 2.49 10.57
N SER A 161 -10.89 2.30 11.76
CA SER A 161 -10.74 1.06 12.54
C SER A 161 -11.63 -0.07 12.02
N GLY A 162 -12.67 0.24 11.23
CA GLY A 162 -13.64 -0.75 10.75
C GLY A 162 -14.49 -1.37 11.86
N ASP A 163 -15.29 -2.37 11.47
CA ASP A 163 -16.04 -3.23 12.41
C ASP A 163 -15.30 -4.57 12.57
N ALA A 164 -14.78 -4.83 13.78
CA ALA A 164 -14.08 -6.08 14.06
C ALA A 164 -14.99 -7.32 13.89
N GLY A 165 -16.30 -7.14 14.02
CA GLY A 165 -17.28 -8.21 14.03
C GLY A 165 -17.35 -8.93 15.36
N GLY A 166 -18.04 -10.08 15.34
CA GLY A 166 -18.37 -10.84 16.55
C GLY A 166 -17.40 -11.99 16.82
N PRO A 167 -17.53 -12.64 17.99
CA PRO A 167 -16.76 -13.83 18.33
C PRO A 167 -17.02 -14.96 17.33
N VAL A 168 -15.95 -15.67 16.98
CA VAL A 168 -16.00 -16.82 16.07
C VAL A 168 -16.19 -18.10 16.89
N ASN A 169 -17.11 -18.97 16.47
CA ASN A 169 -17.25 -20.29 17.09
C ASN A 169 -15.95 -21.09 16.92
N ASN A 170 -15.50 -21.75 18.00
CA ASN A 170 -14.28 -22.54 18.05
C ASN A 170 -14.53 -24.00 18.47
N ASP A 171 -15.79 -24.44 18.48
CA ASP A 171 -16.14 -25.85 18.68
C ASP A 171 -15.55 -26.72 17.57
N ALA A 172 -15.41 -28.02 17.83
CA ALA A 172 -14.98 -28.97 16.81
C ALA A 172 -15.89 -28.89 15.57
N GLY A 173 -15.28 -28.80 14.39
CA GLY A 173 -15.94 -28.61 13.11
C GLY A 173 -16.35 -27.16 12.81
N ALA A 174 -15.82 -26.17 13.54
CA ALA A 174 -16.02 -24.76 13.24
C ALA A 174 -15.02 -24.23 12.20
N ALA A 175 -15.13 -22.94 11.88
CA ALA A 175 -14.26 -22.27 10.90
C ALA A 175 -12.75 -22.31 11.26
N PRO A 176 -12.32 -22.10 12.53
CA PRO A 176 -10.91 -22.14 12.89
C PRO A 176 -10.21 -23.47 12.62
N ASP A 177 -10.95 -24.59 12.59
CA ASP A 177 -10.39 -25.90 12.25
C ASP A 177 -9.79 -25.93 10.86
N ALA A 178 -10.41 -25.22 9.89
CA ALA A 178 -9.88 -25.13 8.52
C ALA A 178 -8.61 -24.26 8.44
N LEU A 179 -8.40 -23.34 9.39
CA LEU A 179 -7.20 -22.49 9.45
C LEU A 179 -6.02 -23.19 10.13
N GLY A 180 -6.27 -23.84 11.27
CA GLY A 180 -5.23 -24.23 12.23
C GLY A 180 -5.46 -25.57 12.95
N GLY A 181 -6.32 -26.44 12.42
CA GLY A 181 -6.60 -27.79 12.93
C GLY A 181 -5.37 -28.70 13.01
N ASN A 182 -5.26 -29.53 14.05
CA ASN A 182 -4.16 -30.51 14.24
C ASN A 182 -4.39 -31.87 13.56
N ALA A 183 -5.53 -32.04 12.92
CA ALA A 183 -5.94 -33.20 12.14
C ALA A 183 -6.83 -32.70 11.01
N GLN A 184 -7.28 -33.58 10.13
CA GLN A 184 -8.24 -33.22 9.09
C GLN A 184 -9.45 -32.49 9.71
N ALA A 185 -9.82 -31.34 9.14
CA ALA A 185 -10.97 -30.57 9.60
C ALA A 185 -12.27 -31.35 9.32
N ALA A 186 -13.25 -31.23 10.22
CA ALA A 186 -14.54 -31.87 10.04
C ALA A 186 -15.28 -31.30 8.83
N ALA A 187 -16.23 -32.08 8.29
CA ALA A 187 -17.09 -31.62 7.20
C ALA A 187 -17.83 -30.33 7.58
N GLY A 188 -17.83 -29.36 6.66
CA GLY A 188 -18.44 -28.05 6.81
C GLY A 188 -17.49 -26.98 7.37
N SER A 189 -16.30 -27.31 7.87
CA SER A 189 -15.35 -26.31 8.38
C SER A 189 -14.86 -25.36 7.29
N GLY A 190 -14.63 -25.86 6.07
CA GLY A 190 -14.22 -25.03 4.93
C GLY A 190 -15.27 -23.97 4.56
N PRO A 191 -16.52 -24.37 4.28
CA PRO A 191 -17.61 -23.42 4.02
C PRO A 191 -17.83 -22.41 5.17
N LYS A 192 -17.80 -22.85 6.42
CA LYS A 192 -17.90 -21.93 7.58
C LYS A 192 -16.77 -20.91 7.61
N LEU A 193 -15.55 -21.29 7.21
CA LEU A 193 -14.44 -20.34 7.08
C LEU A 193 -14.72 -19.26 6.04
N VAL A 194 -15.33 -19.63 4.90
CA VAL A 194 -15.77 -18.65 3.89
C VAL A 194 -16.79 -17.68 4.48
N ASP A 195 -17.78 -18.18 5.22
CA ASP A 195 -18.81 -17.35 5.84
C ASP A 195 -18.20 -16.33 6.82
N GLU A 196 -17.31 -16.79 7.71
CA GLU A 196 -16.68 -15.90 8.70
C GLU A 196 -15.73 -14.89 8.06
N VAL A 197 -15.00 -15.26 7.01
CA VAL A 197 -14.14 -14.34 6.24
C VAL A 197 -14.99 -13.30 5.48
N THR A 198 -16.15 -13.70 4.96
CA THR A 198 -17.03 -12.82 4.19
C THR A 198 -17.58 -11.70 5.07
N LYS A 199 -17.97 -12.00 6.32
CA LYS A 199 -18.44 -11.04 7.32
C LYS A 199 -17.38 -10.03 7.76
N ALA A 200 -16.10 -10.36 7.66
CA ALA A 200 -15.02 -9.52 8.16
C ALA A 200 -14.92 -8.19 7.38
N ASP A 201 -14.84 -7.08 8.11
CA ASP A 201 -14.60 -5.77 7.53
C ASP A 201 -13.11 -5.60 7.14
N PRO A 202 -12.79 -5.14 5.91
CA PRO A 202 -11.40 -4.97 5.48
C PRO A 202 -10.58 -3.96 6.29
N TRP A 203 -11.18 -2.87 6.78
CA TRP A 203 -10.46 -1.91 7.63
C TRP A 203 -10.07 -2.55 8.95
N ALA A 204 -11.00 -3.28 9.57
CA ALA A 204 -10.72 -4.00 10.79
C ALA A 204 -9.65 -5.07 10.60
N MET A 205 -9.63 -5.78 9.46
CA MET A 205 -8.58 -6.76 9.16
C MET A 205 -7.19 -6.12 9.13
N ILE A 206 -7.03 -4.93 8.55
CA ILE A 206 -5.74 -4.23 8.55
C ILE A 206 -5.33 -3.80 9.94
N ASP A 207 -6.27 -3.29 10.74
CA ASP A 207 -5.99 -2.93 12.13
C ASP A 207 -5.52 -4.16 12.93
N LYS A 208 -6.19 -5.32 12.76
CA LYS A 208 -5.76 -6.60 13.35
C LYS A 208 -4.39 -7.05 12.88
N ILE A 209 -4.04 -6.88 11.60
CA ILE A 209 -2.70 -7.20 11.08
C ILE A 209 -1.65 -6.28 11.71
N LYS A 210 -1.91 -4.97 11.74
CA LYS A 210 -0.94 -4.00 12.25
C LYS A 210 -0.61 -4.24 13.73
N ASP A 211 -1.60 -4.58 14.55
CA ASP A 211 -1.45 -4.78 16.00
C ASP A 211 -1.09 -6.22 16.38
N SER A 212 -0.87 -7.06 15.39
CA SER A 212 -0.60 -8.47 15.60
C SER A 212 0.78 -8.72 16.18
N THR A 213 0.87 -9.74 17.02
CA THR A 213 2.13 -10.35 17.44
C THR A 213 2.26 -11.74 16.82
N THR A 214 3.46 -12.33 16.83
CA THR A 214 3.75 -13.62 16.17
C THR A 214 4.28 -14.66 17.15
N SER A 215 4.05 -14.46 18.44
CA SER A 215 4.44 -15.38 19.51
C SER A 215 3.39 -15.42 20.60
N GLY A 216 3.42 -16.51 21.39
CA GLY A 216 2.51 -16.68 22.52
C GLY A 216 1.11 -17.11 22.10
N LEU A 217 1.00 -18.03 21.13
CA LEU A 217 -0.26 -18.73 20.90
C LEU A 217 -0.69 -19.42 22.21
N VAL A 218 -1.89 -19.09 22.70
CA VAL A 218 -2.47 -19.76 23.87
C VAL A 218 -3.70 -20.54 23.43
N ALA A 219 -3.64 -21.86 23.63
CA ALA A 219 -4.78 -22.74 23.37
C ALA A 219 -6.00 -22.29 24.21
N ALA A 220 -7.19 -22.38 23.62
CA ALA A 220 -8.45 -21.98 24.25
C ALA A 220 -8.61 -20.49 24.64
N ASN A 221 -7.65 -19.62 24.32
CA ASN A 221 -7.78 -18.17 24.44
C ASN A 221 -8.01 -17.50 23.08
N ASN A 222 -8.47 -16.25 23.12
CA ASN A 222 -8.54 -15.38 21.97
C ASN A 222 -7.12 -14.95 21.56
N ASN A 223 -6.71 -15.37 20.37
CA ASN A 223 -5.41 -15.04 19.78
C ASN A 223 -5.58 -14.03 18.65
N ASN A 224 -4.57 -13.18 18.43
CA ASN A 224 -4.52 -12.28 17.29
C ASN A 224 -4.11 -13.01 16.01
N ALA A 225 -4.22 -12.32 14.86
CA ALA A 225 -4.02 -12.90 13.55
C ALA A 225 -2.65 -13.60 13.35
N GLY A 226 -1.58 -12.98 13.82
CA GLY A 226 -0.20 -13.46 13.70
C GLY A 226 0.08 -14.65 14.60
N GLN A 227 -0.42 -14.63 15.83
CA GLN A 227 -0.36 -15.77 16.75
C GLN A 227 -1.06 -16.99 16.14
N LEU A 228 -2.24 -16.78 15.54
CA LEU A 228 -3.02 -17.85 14.89
C LEU A 228 -2.27 -18.52 13.73
N VAL A 229 -1.40 -17.80 13.02
CA VAL A 229 -0.69 -18.35 11.85
C VAL A 229 0.69 -18.89 12.14
N THR A 230 1.40 -18.35 13.15
CA THR A 230 2.74 -18.82 13.53
C THR A 230 2.72 -19.89 14.62
N GLY A 231 1.58 -20.03 15.30
CA GLY A 231 1.36 -21.06 16.31
C GLY A 231 1.27 -22.48 15.74
N ALA A 232 1.48 -23.47 16.61
CA ALA A 232 1.30 -24.88 16.27
C ALA A 232 -0.18 -25.20 16.03
N ALA A 233 -0.43 -26.27 15.27
CA ALA A 233 -1.79 -26.75 15.00
C ALA A 233 -2.51 -27.18 16.29
N ASN A 234 -3.83 -26.96 16.35
CA ASN A 234 -4.67 -27.18 17.53
C ASN A 234 -5.90 -28.04 17.18
N ALA A 235 -6.35 -28.90 18.09
CA ALA A 235 -7.45 -29.85 17.87
C ALA A 235 -8.77 -29.23 17.40
N ASN A 236 -9.08 -28.00 17.83
CA ASN A 236 -10.30 -27.28 17.46
C ASN A 236 -9.99 -25.91 16.83
N GLY A 237 -8.84 -25.84 16.15
CA GLY A 237 -8.24 -24.56 15.79
C GLY A 237 -7.91 -23.70 17.00
N ALA A 238 -7.16 -22.61 16.78
CA ALA A 238 -6.96 -21.60 17.82
C ALA A 238 -8.11 -20.58 17.75
N LYS A 239 -8.55 -20.05 18.90
CA LYS A 239 -9.70 -19.13 18.91
C LYS A 239 -9.30 -17.77 18.36
N ALA A 240 -10.04 -17.29 17.37
CA ALA A 240 -10.01 -15.90 16.93
C ALA A 240 -11.03 -15.10 17.73
N ALA A 241 -10.63 -13.92 18.24
CA ALA A 241 -11.52 -13.09 19.05
C ALA A 241 -12.69 -12.53 18.23
N THR A 242 -12.45 -12.26 16.94
CA THR A 242 -13.40 -11.62 16.05
C THR A 242 -13.33 -12.19 14.63
N ASN A 243 -14.34 -11.90 13.81
CA ASN A 243 -14.33 -12.16 12.36
C ASN A 243 -13.06 -11.58 11.70
N ALA A 244 -12.71 -10.34 12.04
CA ALA A 244 -11.53 -9.67 11.51
C ALA A 244 -10.22 -10.38 11.90
N ASP A 245 -10.09 -10.87 13.14
CA ASP A 245 -8.90 -11.62 13.58
C ASP A 245 -8.74 -12.92 12.78
N LEU A 246 -9.83 -13.66 12.57
CA LEU A 246 -9.80 -14.90 11.78
C LEU A 246 -9.45 -14.60 10.32
N ALA A 247 -10.12 -13.63 9.70
CA ALA A 247 -9.91 -13.31 8.30
C ALA A 247 -8.49 -12.75 8.06
N ALA A 248 -7.98 -11.91 8.96
CA ALA A 248 -6.60 -11.45 8.93
C ALA A 248 -5.61 -12.62 9.03
N ALA A 249 -5.86 -13.61 9.91
CA ALA A 249 -5.04 -14.81 10.00
C ALA A 249 -5.08 -15.62 8.69
N VAL A 250 -6.26 -15.80 8.10
CA VAL A 250 -6.41 -16.46 6.79
C VAL A 250 -5.58 -15.75 5.73
N ALA A 251 -5.65 -14.41 5.64
CA ALA A 251 -4.86 -13.63 4.69
C ALA A 251 -3.35 -13.78 4.94
N LEU A 252 -2.88 -13.61 6.18
CA LEU A 252 -1.46 -13.75 6.53
C LEU A 252 -0.93 -15.14 6.16
N LYS A 253 -1.68 -16.20 6.49
CA LYS A 253 -1.28 -17.57 6.15
C LYS A 253 -1.23 -17.82 4.65
N ALA A 254 -2.15 -17.20 3.91
CA ALA A 254 -2.26 -17.33 2.48
C ALA A 254 -1.19 -16.53 1.71
N MET A 255 -0.52 -15.56 2.33
CA MET A 255 0.54 -14.74 1.69
C MET A 255 1.96 -15.17 2.07
N THR A 256 2.13 -15.78 3.24
CA THR A 256 3.47 -16.09 3.77
C THR A 256 3.92 -17.50 3.41
N LYS A 257 5.22 -17.72 3.21
CA LYS A 257 5.79 -19.06 2.97
C LYS A 257 5.49 -20.04 4.13
N THR A 258 5.62 -21.33 3.84
CA THR A 258 5.34 -22.51 4.71
C THR A 258 3.92 -22.67 5.24
N GLY A 259 3.14 -21.59 5.38
CA GLY A 259 1.79 -21.64 5.93
C GLY A 259 0.91 -22.56 5.09
N LYS A 260 0.30 -23.58 5.71
CA LYS A 260 -0.71 -24.43 5.08
C LYS A 260 -1.94 -24.50 5.95
N PHE A 261 -3.09 -24.40 5.30
CA PHE A 261 -4.38 -24.64 5.93
C PHE A 261 -4.50 -26.13 6.29
N THR A 262 -5.42 -26.44 7.18
CA THR A 262 -5.77 -27.82 7.48
C THR A 262 -6.39 -28.46 6.26
N GLN A 263 -6.15 -29.76 6.02
CA GLN A 263 -6.94 -30.51 5.05
C GLN A 263 -8.43 -30.40 5.41
N PRO A 264 -9.29 -29.86 4.53
CA PRO A 264 -10.72 -29.93 4.75
C PRO A 264 -11.25 -31.34 4.45
N ALA A 265 -12.51 -31.59 4.77
CA ALA A 265 -13.18 -32.82 4.36
C ALA A 265 -13.12 -33.00 2.84
N ALA A 266 -13.30 -34.24 2.36
CA ALA A 266 -13.27 -34.52 0.93
C ALA A 266 -14.26 -33.59 0.17
N ASN A 267 -13.81 -33.03 -0.96
CA ASN A 267 -14.54 -32.07 -1.80
C ASN A 267 -14.73 -30.64 -1.23
N GLU A 268 -14.06 -30.27 -0.13
CA GLU A 268 -14.12 -28.92 0.44
C GLU A 268 -12.85 -28.08 0.21
N ASP A 269 -11.89 -28.57 -0.58
CA ASP A 269 -10.64 -27.83 -0.87
C ASP A 269 -10.90 -26.49 -1.57
N GLY A 270 -11.94 -26.43 -2.40
CA GLY A 270 -12.40 -25.21 -3.05
C GLY A 270 -12.83 -24.13 -2.04
N ALA A 271 -13.40 -24.51 -0.89
CA ALA A 271 -13.88 -23.56 0.12
C ALA A 271 -12.71 -22.89 0.85
N VAL A 272 -11.66 -23.65 1.20
CA VAL A 272 -10.46 -23.08 1.82
C VAL A 272 -9.75 -22.11 0.87
N LYS A 273 -9.65 -22.47 -0.42
CA LYS A 273 -9.11 -21.58 -1.47
C LYS A 273 -9.94 -20.31 -1.62
N ALA A 274 -11.27 -20.44 -1.62
CA ALA A 274 -12.18 -19.30 -1.71
C ALA A 274 -12.05 -18.35 -0.51
N ALA A 275 -11.97 -18.89 0.72
CA ALA A 275 -11.76 -18.11 1.92
C ALA A 275 -10.40 -17.38 1.88
N ALA A 276 -9.34 -18.08 1.47
CA ALA A 276 -8.00 -17.51 1.34
C ALA A 276 -7.95 -16.36 0.33
N VAL A 277 -8.48 -16.57 -0.88
CA VAL A 277 -8.53 -15.55 -1.94
C VAL A 277 -9.37 -14.34 -1.50
N THR A 278 -10.50 -14.57 -0.84
CA THR A 278 -11.37 -13.49 -0.34
C THR A 278 -10.65 -12.67 0.72
N ALA A 279 -10.00 -13.32 1.69
CA ALA A 279 -9.25 -12.63 2.74
C ALA A 279 -8.09 -11.83 2.17
N VAL A 280 -7.31 -12.40 1.25
CA VAL A 280 -6.19 -11.70 0.59
C VAL A 280 -6.69 -10.49 -0.18
N ASN A 281 -7.73 -10.62 -1.01
CA ASN A 281 -8.28 -9.48 -1.76
C ASN A 281 -8.84 -8.39 -0.85
N LYS A 282 -9.48 -8.73 0.29
CA LYS A 282 -9.93 -7.73 1.26
C LYS A 282 -8.76 -6.91 1.81
N VAL A 283 -7.67 -7.58 2.21
CA VAL A 283 -6.44 -6.92 2.72
C VAL A 283 -5.76 -6.08 1.63
N LEU A 284 -5.61 -6.61 0.41
CA LEU A 284 -4.99 -5.88 -0.69
C LEU A 284 -5.81 -4.66 -1.09
N GLY A 285 -7.12 -4.81 -1.28
CA GLY A 285 -7.98 -3.71 -1.71
C GLY A 285 -7.98 -2.52 -0.74
N ILE A 286 -7.82 -2.76 0.57
CA ILE A 286 -7.74 -1.68 1.54
C ILE A 286 -6.33 -1.05 1.62
N LEU A 287 -5.26 -1.83 1.47
CA LEU A 287 -3.91 -1.28 1.33
C LEU A 287 -3.80 -0.41 0.07
N ASP A 288 -4.37 -0.88 -1.03
CA ASP A 288 -4.44 -0.17 -2.31
C ASP A 288 -5.18 1.16 -2.16
N LEU A 289 -6.31 1.17 -1.44
CA LEU A 289 -7.06 2.40 -1.13
C LEU A 289 -6.21 3.38 -0.31
N ILE A 290 -5.52 2.90 0.73
CA ILE A 290 -4.66 3.73 1.58
C ILE A 290 -3.52 4.34 0.76
N ILE A 291 -2.85 3.54 -0.07
CA ILE A 291 -1.76 3.99 -0.95
C ILE A 291 -2.28 5.03 -1.95
N ARG A 292 -3.42 4.76 -2.60
CA ARG A 292 -4.02 5.68 -3.57
C ARG A 292 -4.35 7.02 -2.96
N LYS A 293 -4.98 7.05 -1.77
CA LYS A 293 -5.28 8.28 -1.04
C LYS A 293 -4.01 9.03 -0.67
N THR A 294 -2.99 8.31 -0.20
CA THR A 294 -1.68 8.89 0.17
C THR A 294 -1.04 9.57 -1.04
N VAL A 295 -1.03 8.91 -2.20
CA VAL A 295 -0.48 9.49 -3.43
C VAL A 295 -1.27 10.71 -3.87
N ALA A 296 -2.61 10.61 -3.92
CA ALA A 296 -3.47 11.70 -4.36
C ALA A 296 -3.24 12.97 -3.53
N ILE A 297 -3.23 12.87 -2.20
CA ILE A 297 -3.00 14.04 -1.33
C ILE A 297 -1.62 14.66 -1.57
N ASN A 298 -0.58 13.85 -1.75
CA ASN A 298 0.76 14.39 -1.99
C ASN A 298 0.87 15.06 -3.38
N LEU A 299 0.24 14.50 -4.41
CA LEU A 299 0.17 15.15 -5.73
C LEU A 299 -0.65 16.45 -5.69
N ASP A 300 -1.72 16.50 -4.91
CA ASP A 300 -2.53 17.70 -4.70
C ASP A 300 -1.73 18.81 -3.98
N LYS A 301 -0.90 18.46 -2.98
CA LYS A 301 0.00 19.42 -2.31
C LYS A 301 0.96 20.08 -3.31
N ILE A 302 1.52 19.31 -4.24
CA ILE A 302 2.40 19.88 -5.27
C ILE A 302 1.59 20.76 -6.24
N ARG A 303 0.40 20.31 -6.64
CA ARG A 303 -0.51 21.10 -7.49
C ARG A 303 -0.83 22.46 -6.86
N GLU A 304 -1.12 22.51 -5.56
CA GLU A 304 -1.37 23.77 -4.86
C GLU A 304 -0.13 24.66 -4.82
N ALA A 305 1.06 24.08 -4.58
CA ALA A 305 2.31 24.84 -4.64
C ALA A 305 2.53 25.47 -6.03
N VAL A 306 2.20 24.74 -7.11
CA VAL A 306 2.36 25.19 -8.50
C VAL A 306 1.40 26.33 -8.85
N LYS A 307 0.17 26.29 -8.35
CA LYS A 307 -0.76 27.44 -8.46
C LYS A 307 -0.21 28.69 -7.78
N GLY A 308 0.63 28.51 -6.76
CA GLY A 308 1.27 29.59 -6.01
C GLY A 308 2.50 30.21 -6.70
N ILE A 309 2.91 29.74 -7.89
CA ILE A 309 4.04 30.33 -8.62
C ILE A 309 3.69 31.78 -9.02
N GLN A 310 4.54 32.71 -8.61
CA GLN A 310 4.34 34.14 -8.88
C GLN A 310 5.28 34.62 -9.97
N TYR A 311 4.82 35.64 -10.71
CA TYR A 311 5.65 36.34 -11.68
C TYR A 311 6.62 37.27 -10.97
N SER A 312 7.87 37.32 -11.45
CA SER A 312 8.90 38.23 -10.98
C SER A 312 9.75 38.70 -12.14
N GLU A 313 10.01 40.01 -12.20
CA GLU A 313 10.89 40.65 -13.18
C GLU A 313 11.99 41.41 -12.45
N THR A 314 13.25 41.15 -12.79
CA THR A 314 14.35 42.06 -12.45
C THR A 314 14.34 43.21 -13.46
N THR A 315 13.82 44.36 -13.06
CA THR A 315 14.05 45.61 -13.78
C THR A 315 15.52 45.97 -13.65
N THR A 316 16.32 45.69 -14.69
CA THR A 316 17.61 46.35 -14.85
C THR A 316 17.33 47.82 -15.12
N GLU A 317 17.42 48.67 -14.09
CA GLU A 317 17.54 50.10 -14.30
C GLU A 317 18.84 50.35 -15.05
N SER A 318 18.72 50.72 -16.33
CA SER A 318 19.83 51.27 -17.11
C SER A 318 20.28 52.55 -16.43
N THR A 319 21.35 52.49 -15.63
CA THR A 319 22.00 53.70 -15.13
C THR A 319 22.65 54.39 -16.32
N GLU A 320 21.94 55.29 -17.00
CA GLU A 320 22.55 56.24 -17.91
C GLU A 320 23.42 57.20 -17.09
N ALA A 321 24.69 56.83 -16.92
CA ALA A 321 25.71 57.75 -16.43
C ALA A 321 25.94 58.82 -17.51
N SER A 322 25.21 59.92 -17.41
CA SER A 322 25.44 61.12 -18.22
C SER A 322 26.86 61.64 -17.96
N SER A 323 27.76 61.42 -18.91
CA SER A 323 29.11 61.96 -18.90
C SER A 323 29.09 63.46 -19.19
N THR A 324 28.99 64.30 -18.17
CA THR A 324 29.35 65.72 -18.29
C THR A 324 30.84 65.89 -18.05
N GLN A 325 31.59 65.99 -19.14
CA GLN A 325 32.98 66.43 -19.19
C GLN A 325 33.07 67.92 -18.76
N PRO A 326 33.94 68.31 -17.81
CA PRO A 326 34.16 69.72 -17.54
C PRO A 326 35.03 70.32 -18.66
N ALA A 327 34.55 71.40 -19.26
CA ALA A 327 35.34 72.23 -20.15
C ALA A 327 36.51 72.86 -19.39
N ALA A 328 37.71 72.67 -19.91
CA ALA A 328 38.89 73.42 -19.48
C ALA A 328 38.69 74.90 -19.85
N THR A 329 38.92 75.79 -18.89
CA THR A 329 39.14 77.21 -19.21
C THR A 329 40.25 77.77 -18.33
N LYS A 330 41.35 78.09 -19.04
CA LYS A 330 42.45 79.04 -18.78
C LYS A 330 43.08 79.15 -17.40
#